data_AF-A0A3N1HCC8-F1
#
_entry.id   AF-A0A3N1HCC8-F1
#
_cell.length_a   1.000
_cell.length_b   1.000
_cell.length_c   1.000
_cell.angle_alpha   90.00
_cell.angle_beta   90.00
_cell.angle_gamma   90.00
#
_symmetry.space_group_name_H-M   'P 1'
#
loop_
_entity.id
_entity.type
_entity.pdbx_description
1 polymer ?
#
loop_
_entity_poly.entity_id
_entity_poly.type
_entity_poly.pdbx_seq_one_letter_code
_entity_poly.pdbx_strand_id
1 'polypeptide(L)'
;MMPAMSFTAVWPIMKEQDADAADEMTVDTPEDVDTLLTRLAEPGAGPAVVEHQDRELITDTEGLLGAPGTTKIPDHDVAVTLHQGYGYLTYADPEHDYSTLQGDPASPEYRSEYVDYPAGAGVPVEVLATALKEFLATAKRPTGVDWQAA
;
A
#
# COMPACT_ATOMS: atom_id res chain seq x y z
N MET A 1 3.90 20.97 16.80
CA MET A 1 4.16 20.53 15.42
C MET A 1 4.42 19.03 15.53
N MET A 2 3.53 18.19 15.04
CA MET A 2 3.83 16.75 14.97
C MET A 2 4.97 16.59 13.94
N PRO A 3 5.94 15.70 14.15
CA PRO A 3 6.94 15.40 13.13
C PRO A 3 6.21 14.98 11.84
N ALA A 4 6.64 15.49 10.69
CA ALA A 4 6.15 15.01 9.42
C ALA A 4 6.58 13.55 9.29
N MET A 5 5.63 12.63 9.12
CA MET A 5 5.96 11.24 8.82
C MET A 5 6.28 11.12 7.33
N SER A 6 7.09 10.14 6.98
CA SER A 6 7.40 9.78 5.59
C SER A 6 7.18 8.29 5.39
N PHE A 7 6.87 7.89 4.17
CA PHE A 7 6.91 6.48 3.79
C PHE A 7 7.64 6.31 2.46
N THR A 8 8.18 5.12 2.23
CA THR A 8 8.73 4.72 0.94
C THR A 8 7.76 3.76 0.28
N ALA A 9 7.44 4.02 -0.99
CA ALA A 9 6.65 3.15 -1.84
C ALA A 9 7.58 2.49 -2.87
N VAL A 10 7.51 1.17 -3.01
CA VAL A 10 8.31 0.39 -3.98
C VAL A 10 7.38 -0.47 -4.81
N TRP A 11 7.42 -0.36 -6.14
CA TRP A 11 6.56 -1.13 -7.04
C TRP A 11 7.34 -1.76 -8.21
N PRO A 12 6.92 -2.94 -8.67
CA PRO A 12 7.49 -3.52 -9.87
C PRO A 12 7.04 -2.75 -11.12
N ILE A 13 7.89 -2.69 -12.13
CA ILE A 13 7.57 -2.17 -13.46
C ILE A 13 7.66 -3.33 -14.45
N MET A 14 6.52 -3.73 -15.00
CA MET A 14 6.49 -4.71 -16.09
C MET A 14 7.01 -4.09 -17.39
N LYS A 15 8.31 -4.28 -17.68
CA LYS A 15 8.92 -4.01 -18.98
C LYS A 15 9.27 -5.33 -19.66
N GLU A 16 9.01 -5.44 -20.96
CA GLU A 16 9.23 -6.66 -21.76
C GLU A 16 10.67 -7.23 -21.71
N GLN A 17 11.65 -6.47 -21.21
CA GLN A 17 13.08 -6.82 -21.25
C GLN A 17 13.72 -7.01 -19.86
N ASP A 18 13.02 -6.71 -18.78
CA ASP A 18 13.56 -6.83 -17.42
C ASP A 18 12.43 -7.15 -16.43
N ALA A 19 12.39 -8.41 -15.98
CA ALA A 19 11.38 -8.90 -15.05
C ALA A 19 11.64 -8.47 -13.60
N ASP A 20 12.85 -7.95 -13.30
CA ASP A 20 13.25 -7.53 -11.96
C ASP A 20 13.26 -5.99 -11.81
N ALA A 21 12.77 -5.26 -12.81
CA ALA A 21 12.71 -3.81 -12.76
C ALA A 21 11.68 -3.36 -11.71
N ALA A 22 12.13 -2.56 -10.74
CA ALA A 22 11.29 -1.87 -9.77
C ALA A 22 11.59 -0.37 -9.77
N ASP A 23 10.62 0.42 -9.34
CA ASP A 23 10.80 1.84 -9.03
C ASP A 23 10.49 2.08 -7.56
N GLU A 24 11.00 3.18 -7.04
CA GLU A 24 10.78 3.59 -5.65
C GLU A 24 10.56 5.10 -5.54
N MET A 25 9.76 5.49 -4.56
CA MET A 25 9.54 6.90 -4.23
C MET A 25 9.33 7.08 -2.74
N THR A 26 10.09 8.01 -2.15
CA THR A 26 9.80 8.55 -0.82
C THR A 26 8.70 9.61 -0.91
N VAL A 27 7.70 9.50 -0.04
CA VAL A 27 6.57 10.42 0.06
C VAL A 27 6.69 11.16 1.40
N ASP A 28 6.99 12.45 1.32
CA ASP A 28 7.16 13.32 2.50
C ASP A 28 6.00 14.32 2.64
N THR A 29 5.31 14.61 1.54
CA THR A 29 4.26 15.63 1.47
C THR A 29 2.96 15.10 0.87
N PRO A 30 1.82 15.75 1.14
CA PRO A 30 0.56 15.43 0.45
C PRO A 30 0.67 15.51 -1.08
N GLU A 31 1.48 16.42 -1.62
CA GLU A 31 1.73 16.56 -3.06
C GLU A 31 2.51 15.37 -3.63
N ASP A 32 3.38 14.76 -2.82
CA ASP A 32 4.10 13.53 -3.20
C ASP A 32 3.14 12.34 -3.32
N VAL A 33 2.05 12.31 -2.55
CA VAL A 33 0.99 11.29 -2.71
C VAL A 33 0.37 11.38 -4.10
N ASP A 34 0.05 12.58 -4.56
CA ASP A 34 -0.54 12.79 -5.89
C ASP A 34 0.46 12.40 -7.01
N THR A 35 1.76 12.64 -6.77
CA THR A 35 2.84 12.24 -7.66
C THR A 35 2.98 10.71 -7.69
N LEU A 36 2.96 10.04 -6.54
CA LEU A 36 2.97 8.58 -6.44
C LEU A 36 1.80 7.95 -7.20
N LEU A 37 0.58 8.45 -7.00
CA LEU A 37 -0.59 7.95 -7.72
C LEU A 37 -0.47 8.15 -9.24
N THR A 38 0.14 9.26 -9.67
CA THR A 38 0.44 9.46 -11.10
C THR A 38 1.40 8.40 -11.63
N ARG A 39 2.42 8.00 -10.86
CA ARG A 39 3.35 6.93 -11.23
C ARG A 39 2.68 5.56 -11.27
N LEU A 40 1.83 5.26 -10.29
CA LEU A 40 1.10 3.99 -10.24
C LEU A 40 0.01 3.89 -11.34
N ALA A 41 -0.36 5.01 -11.96
CA ALA A 41 -1.23 5.02 -13.14
C ALA A 41 -0.47 4.70 -14.45
N GLU A 42 0.88 4.71 -14.44
CA GLU A 42 1.66 4.43 -15.64
C GLU A 42 1.46 2.96 -16.10
N PRO A 43 1.33 2.70 -17.40
CA PRO A 43 1.20 1.34 -17.90
C PRO A 43 2.40 0.47 -17.48
N GLY A 44 2.10 -0.65 -16.81
CA GLY A 44 3.10 -1.61 -16.33
C GLY A 44 3.53 -1.41 -14.88
N ALA A 45 3.09 -0.34 -14.20
CA ALA A 45 3.27 -0.24 -12.74
C ALA A 45 2.40 -1.30 -12.04
N GLY A 46 3.02 -2.11 -11.19
CA GLY A 46 2.33 -3.03 -10.29
C GLY A 46 1.92 -2.38 -8.97
N PRO A 47 1.50 -3.18 -7.98
CA PRO A 47 1.25 -2.68 -6.64
C PRO A 47 2.53 -2.19 -5.96
N ALA A 48 2.45 -1.00 -5.36
CA ALA A 48 3.48 -0.49 -4.48
C ALA A 48 3.30 -1.06 -3.07
N VAL A 49 4.36 -1.65 -2.54
CA VAL A 49 4.50 -1.91 -1.10
C VAL A 49 4.91 -0.61 -0.43
N VAL A 50 4.21 -0.24 0.64
CA VAL A 50 4.39 1.03 1.33
C VAL A 50 4.87 0.79 2.75
N GLU A 51 6.00 1.41 3.12
CA GLU A 51 6.62 1.23 4.43
C GLU A 51 7.00 2.58 5.06
N HIS A 52 6.50 2.83 6.27
CA HIS A 52 7.03 3.91 7.12
C HIS A 52 8.35 3.47 7.77
N GLN A 53 9.44 4.14 7.43
CA GLN A 53 10.77 3.85 7.98
C GLN A 53 10.94 4.33 9.43
N ASP A 54 10.03 5.18 9.91
CA ASP A 54 10.05 5.76 11.26
C ASP A 54 9.22 4.96 12.28
N ARG A 55 8.46 3.93 11.85
CA ARG A 55 7.67 3.08 12.76
C ARG A 55 8.55 2.03 13.43
N GLU A 56 8.19 1.66 14.66
CA GLU A 56 8.93 0.64 15.41
C GLU A 56 8.79 -0.73 14.74
N LEU A 57 9.93 -1.36 14.44
CA LEU A 57 9.95 -2.73 13.92
C LEU A 57 9.56 -3.74 15.00
N ILE A 58 8.68 -4.67 14.66
CA ILE A 58 8.32 -5.80 15.52
C ILE A 58 9.29 -6.96 15.31
N THR A 59 9.38 -7.83 16.31
CA THR A 59 10.15 -9.07 16.19
C THR A 59 9.27 -10.13 15.52
N ASP A 60 9.77 -10.74 14.45
CA ASP A 60 9.16 -11.93 13.85
C ASP A 60 9.27 -13.11 14.81
N THR A 61 8.25 -13.31 15.64
CA THR A 61 8.19 -14.41 16.62
C THR A 61 7.80 -15.74 16.01
N GLU A 62 7.20 -15.74 14.82
CA GLU A 62 6.75 -16.95 14.14
C GLU A 62 7.84 -17.55 13.24
N GLY A 63 8.83 -16.75 12.87
CA GLY A 63 9.93 -17.15 11.98
C GLY A 63 9.49 -17.20 10.52
N LEU A 64 8.61 -16.29 10.11
CA LEU A 64 8.14 -16.18 8.73
C LEU A 64 9.29 -15.83 7.77
N LEU A 65 10.24 -15.00 8.22
CA LEU A 65 11.36 -14.53 7.41
C LEU A 65 12.72 -15.05 7.90
N GLY A 66 12.75 -15.91 8.91
CA GLY A 66 14.00 -16.43 9.48
C GLY A 66 13.80 -17.27 10.73
N ALA A 67 14.83 -17.37 11.57
CA ALA A 67 14.67 -18.04 12.85
C ALA A 67 13.70 -17.22 13.74
N PRO A 68 12.74 -17.87 14.42
CA PRO A 68 11.85 -17.19 15.35
C PRO A 68 12.62 -16.32 16.35
N GLY A 69 12.20 -15.06 16.48
CA GLY A 69 12.79 -14.11 17.42
C GLY A 69 14.06 -13.40 16.94
N THR A 70 14.57 -13.67 15.73
CA THR A 70 15.84 -13.10 15.25
C THR A 70 15.69 -11.96 14.26
N THR A 71 14.56 -11.90 13.54
CA THR A 71 14.32 -10.94 12.47
C THR A 71 13.41 -9.82 12.95
N LYS A 72 13.72 -8.59 12.54
CA LYS A 72 12.87 -7.42 12.71
C LYS A 72 12.13 -7.16 11.42
N ILE A 73 10.82 -6.91 11.51
CA ILE A 73 9.94 -6.69 10.36
C ILE A 73 9.08 -5.44 10.59
N PRO A 74 8.58 -4.80 9.52
CA PRO A 74 7.59 -3.75 9.64
C PRO A 74 6.39 -4.21 10.48
N ASP A 75 5.85 -3.29 11.27
CA ASP A 75 4.65 -3.54 12.08
C ASP A 75 3.35 -3.36 11.28
N HIS A 76 3.43 -3.12 9.98
CA HIS A 76 2.30 -3.01 9.08
C HIS A 76 2.66 -3.55 7.70
N ASP A 77 1.65 -4.08 7.02
CA ASP A 77 1.71 -4.48 5.62
C ASP A 77 0.67 -3.67 4.84
N VAL A 78 1.15 -2.89 3.87
CA VAL A 78 0.33 -1.99 3.07
C VAL A 78 0.76 -2.08 1.63
N ALA A 79 -0.18 -2.42 0.75
CA ALA A 79 0.02 -2.38 -0.68
C ALA A 79 -1.02 -1.48 -1.34
N VAL A 80 -0.59 -0.67 -2.31
CA VAL A 80 -1.44 0.27 -3.03
C VAL A 80 -1.22 0.17 -4.54
N THR A 81 -2.29 0.30 -5.32
CA THR A 81 -2.20 0.26 -6.78
C THR A 81 -3.35 0.98 -7.44
N LEU A 82 -3.19 1.27 -8.73
CA LEU A 82 -4.26 1.76 -9.59
C LEU A 82 -4.53 0.72 -10.69
N HIS A 83 -5.79 0.33 -10.85
CA HIS A 83 -6.19 -0.61 -11.90
C HIS A 83 -7.51 -0.16 -12.54
N GLN A 84 -7.52 -0.04 -13.86
CA GLN A 84 -8.69 0.37 -14.66
C GLN A 84 -9.41 1.64 -14.15
N GLY A 85 -8.65 2.60 -13.63
CA GLY A 85 -9.18 3.88 -13.12
C GLY A 85 -9.68 3.82 -11.68
N TYR A 86 -9.54 2.69 -10.99
CA TYR A 86 -9.83 2.55 -9.56
C TYR A 86 -8.54 2.45 -8.75
N GLY A 87 -8.57 3.00 -7.54
CA GLY A 87 -7.54 2.82 -6.55
C GLY A 87 -7.85 1.67 -5.61
N TYR A 88 -6.83 0.89 -5.25
CA TYR A 88 -6.95 -0.22 -4.32
C TYR A 88 -5.88 -0.11 -3.23
N LEU A 89 -6.23 -0.53 -2.02
CA LEU A 89 -5.36 -0.50 -0.85
C LEU A 89 -5.62 -1.75 -0.01
N THR A 90 -4.54 -2.37 0.45
CA THR A 90 -4.56 -3.37 1.51
C THR A 90 -3.95 -2.81 2.78
N TYR A 91 -4.36 -3.35 3.91
CA TYR A 91 -3.78 -2.98 5.20
C TYR A 91 -3.87 -4.14 6.19
N ALA A 92 -2.76 -4.40 6.87
CA ALA A 92 -2.68 -5.22 8.07
C ALA A 92 -1.72 -4.58 9.08
N ASP A 93 -2.02 -4.70 10.37
CA ASP A 93 -1.10 -4.39 11.47
C ASP A 93 -1.47 -5.26 12.70
N PRO A 94 -0.75 -5.20 13.84
CA PRO A 94 -1.07 -6.00 15.03
C PRO A 94 -2.49 -5.79 15.61
N GLU A 95 -3.14 -4.67 15.30
CA GLU A 95 -4.50 -4.35 15.76
C GLU A 95 -5.57 -4.68 14.71
N HIS A 96 -5.17 -4.91 13.45
CA HIS A 96 -6.06 -5.07 12.30
C HIS A 96 -5.65 -6.24 11.42
N ASP A 97 -6.54 -7.24 11.33
CA ASP A 97 -6.42 -8.32 10.35
C ASP A 97 -6.32 -7.76 8.92
N TYR A 98 -5.69 -8.54 8.04
CA TYR A 98 -5.55 -8.22 6.63
C TYR A 98 -6.91 -7.87 5.99
N SER A 99 -6.97 -6.68 5.39
CA SER A 99 -8.19 -6.11 4.88
C SER A 99 -7.97 -5.36 3.57
N THR A 100 -9.02 -5.26 2.77
CA THR A 100 -9.09 -4.45 1.55
C THR A 100 -10.14 -3.36 1.71
N LEU A 101 -10.12 -2.35 0.84
CA LEU A 101 -11.17 -1.34 0.82
C LEU A 101 -12.52 -1.97 0.44
N GLN A 102 -13.59 -1.45 1.02
CA GLN A 102 -14.95 -1.68 0.57
C GLN A 102 -15.33 -0.52 -0.36
N GLY A 103 -15.24 -0.76 -1.67
CA GLY A 103 -15.36 0.27 -2.71
C GLY A 103 -16.61 0.15 -3.58
N ASP A 104 -16.46 0.55 -4.84
CA ASP A 104 -17.51 0.50 -5.85
C ASP A 104 -17.75 -0.95 -6.29
N PRO A 105 -18.97 -1.51 -6.20
CA PRO A 105 -19.30 -2.85 -6.68
C PRO A 105 -18.99 -3.11 -8.16
N ALA A 106 -18.86 -2.06 -8.97
CA ALA A 106 -18.48 -2.16 -10.38
C ALA A 106 -16.96 -2.26 -10.61
N SER A 107 -16.14 -2.00 -9.58
CA SER A 107 -14.69 -2.11 -9.69
C SER A 107 -14.28 -3.57 -9.95
N PRO A 108 -13.38 -3.81 -10.92
CA PRO A 108 -12.94 -5.15 -11.25
C PRO A 108 -12.08 -5.76 -10.14
N GLU A 109 -11.96 -7.08 -10.15
CA GLU A 109 -10.89 -7.77 -9.44
C GLU A 109 -9.54 -7.40 -10.07
N TYR A 110 -8.51 -7.24 -9.25
CA TYR A 110 -7.14 -7.10 -9.70
C TYR A 110 -6.25 -8.10 -8.97
N ARG A 111 -5.54 -8.94 -9.71
CA ARG A 111 -4.60 -9.92 -9.16
C ARG A 111 -3.20 -9.61 -9.64
N SER A 112 -2.27 -9.59 -8.70
CA SER A 112 -0.84 -9.46 -8.95
C SER A 112 -0.10 -10.65 -8.36
N GLU A 113 1.21 -10.72 -8.53
CA GLU A 113 2.02 -11.77 -7.90
C GLU A 113 2.10 -11.63 -6.37
N TYR A 114 1.91 -10.42 -5.86
CA TYR A 114 2.11 -10.09 -4.44
C TYR A 114 0.80 -9.99 -3.68
N VAL A 115 -0.22 -9.36 -4.28
CA VAL A 115 -1.50 -9.04 -3.65
C VAL A 115 -2.67 -9.27 -4.60
N ASP A 116 -3.75 -9.82 -4.05
CA ASP A 116 -5.04 -9.96 -4.70
C ASP A 116 -6.05 -8.95 -4.12
N TYR A 117 -6.74 -8.25 -5.01
CA TYR A 117 -7.80 -7.29 -4.70
C TYR A 117 -9.13 -7.79 -5.27
N PRO A 118 -10.12 -8.12 -4.41
CA PRO A 118 -11.39 -8.66 -4.89
C PRO A 118 -12.19 -7.62 -5.68
N ALA A 119 -13.08 -8.10 -6.55
CA ALA A 119 -14.06 -7.23 -7.20
C ALA A 119 -14.89 -6.49 -6.14
N GLY A 120 -15.18 -5.22 -6.38
CA GLY A 120 -15.84 -4.36 -5.41
C GLY A 120 -14.89 -3.61 -4.46
N ALA A 121 -13.58 -3.90 -4.46
CA ALA A 121 -12.63 -3.24 -3.57
C ALA A 121 -12.07 -1.91 -4.10
N GLY A 122 -12.28 -1.61 -5.38
CA GLY A 122 -11.75 -0.39 -6.00
C GLY A 122 -12.55 0.84 -5.58
N VAL A 123 -11.85 1.90 -5.17
CA VAL A 123 -12.43 3.22 -4.87
C VAL A 123 -12.04 4.24 -5.94
N PRO A 124 -12.73 5.39 -6.04
CA PRO A 124 -12.24 6.50 -6.86
C PRO A 124 -10.84 6.94 -6.45
N VAL A 125 -10.01 7.35 -7.41
CA VAL A 125 -8.58 7.69 -7.17
C VAL A 125 -8.45 8.83 -6.17
N GLU A 126 -9.38 9.78 -6.15
CA GLU A 126 -9.42 10.88 -5.18
C GLU A 126 -9.69 10.42 -3.74
N VAL A 127 -10.46 9.34 -3.57
CA VAL A 127 -10.72 8.72 -2.27
C VAL A 127 -9.45 8.02 -1.80
N LEU A 128 -8.78 7.27 -2.67
CA LEU A 128 -7.49 6.66 -2.36
C LEU A 128 -6.43 7.74 -2.00
N ALA A 129 -6.36 8.83 -2.76
CA ALA A 129 -5.45 9.94 -2.48
C ALA A 129 -5.69 10.54 -1.08
N THR A 130 -6.96 10.71 -0.71
CA THR A 130 -7.33 11.20 0.63
C THR A 130 -6.92 10.21 1.72
N ALA A 131 -7.14 8.92 1.50
CA ALA A 131 -6.73 7.87 2.44
C ALA A 131 -5.21 7.81 2.62
N LEU A 132 -4.44 7.88 1.52
CA LEU A 132 -2.97 7.90 1.59
C LEU A 132 -2.41 9.17 2.26
N LYS A 133 -3.07 10.32 2.07
CA LYS A 133 -2.71 11.56 2.78
C LYS A 133 -2.99 11.45 4.29
N GLU A 134 -4.09 10.78 4.67
CA GLU A 134 -4.35 10.46 6.07
C GLU A 134 -3.32 9.46 6.62
N PHE A 135 -2.97 8.44 5.84
CA PHE A 135 -1.94 7.47 6.19
C PHE A 135 -0.59 8.15 6.41
N LEU A 136 -0.17 9.03 5.49
CA LEU A 136 1.03 9.86 5.64
C LEU A 136 0.97 10.72 6.90
N ALA A 137 -0.16 11.35 7.20
CA ALA A 137 -0.25 12.26 8.33
C ALA A 137 -0.26 11.55 9.70
N THR A 138 -0.73 10.29 9.74
CA THR A 138 -1.04 9.60 11.00
C THR A 138 -0.20 8.35 11.23
N ALA A 139 0.42 7.80 10.18
CA ALA A 139 1.05 6.49 10.13
C ALA A 139 0.15 5.35 10.64
N LYS A 140 -1.18 5.48 10.47
CA LYS A 140 -2.21 4.55 10.94
C LYS A 140 -3.22 4.22 9.85
N ARG A 141 -3.91 3.09 9.98
CA ARG A 141 -5.00 2.69 9.07
C ARG A 141 -5.95 3.87 8.79
N PRO A 142 -6.10 4.30 7.52
CA PRO A 142 -7.01 5.38 7.15
C PRO A 142 -8.44 5.14 7.62
N THR A 143 -9.08 6.17 8.14
CA THR A 143 -10.44 6.12 8.69
C THR A 143 -11.48 6.74 7.76
N GLY A 144 -11.05 7.51 6.76
CA GLY A 144 -11.93 8.09 5.73
C GLY A 144 -12.48 7.11 4.69
N VAL A 145 -12.21 5.81 4.85
CA VAL A 145 -12.62 4.73 3.94
C VAL A 145 -13.20 3.56 4.73
N ASP A 146 -14.09 2.82 4.09
CA ASP A 146 -14.62 1.58 4.64
C ASP A 146 -13.70 0.41 4.28
N TRP A 147 -13.56 -0.54 5.21
CA TRP A 147 -12.71 -1.71 5.10
C TRP A 147 -13.54 -2.99 5.16
N GLN A 148 -13.13 -3.99 4.40
CA GLN A 148 -13.67 -5.34 4.43
C GLN A 148 -12.55 -6.36 4.66
N ALA A 149 -12.88 -7.47 5.32
CA ALA A 149 -11.97 -8.62 5.36
C ALA A 149 -11.73 -9.14 3.95
N ALA A 150 -10.48 -9.47 3.63
CA ALA A 150 -10.13 -10.07 2.34
C ALA A 150 -10.41 -11.58 2.33
#